data_AF-A0A8H2VF34-F1
#
_entry.id   AF-A0A8H2VF34-F1
#
_cell.length_a   1.000
_cell.length_b   1.000
_cell.length_c   1.000
_cell.angle_alpha   90.00
_cell.angle_beta   90.00
_cell.angle_gamma   90.00
#
_symmetry.space_group_name_H-M   'P 1'
#
loop_
_entity.id
_entity.type
_entity.pdbx_description
1 polymer ?
#
loop_
_entity_poly.entity_id
_entity_poly.type
_entity_poly.pdbx_seq_one_letter_code
_entity_poly.pdbx_strand_id
1 'polypeptide(L)'
;MDIEFFLNLPTDLRKSVYYHLDGSFTHLEPPSVEDLYSNNSIEVLTNRKKKTALEKILLERLYSIYSPFIDIFEYNPDIVIKWLQFSIWLRYDSIILDCLRLNHSYSGSLIGPIDWIYLDTNLKLSYFNRKGLLQVWYTQNEYFDWIVDCEPLGITDLETNYFRLNMEHFKLSNISKALIQFEKKKLLNDIYQVKFQIMEENIDEICDINETKINSSKINTSNNNILDNTRDSLGSGSSSLYVDDSDNNDDSNTSSRSRKKRKTYTSEKGSKQLDISVVNVLSYLKKMKKLNKISVRGDILYDGLINSHGIRDRRNNAINYLIKRKIEEIEVFQISDLTEYGLSDLTKWDNLQHLSLINIKYCDMNMIIFPKFCQILTLKNITSLKWFDIVPESQGNYFQNNYSKTKLPSLEDDQNLLIYHYKRMTKSKISYKQKLWKNLGALNRINIRHISDILTGRIIIPLTLLSEQRITLCACPENTEIVCL
;
A
#
# COMPACT_ATOMS: atom_id res chain seq x y z
N MET A 1 -15.26 -14.57 32.55
CA MET A 1 -13.88 -14.96 32.20
C MET A 1 -13.00 -14.67 33.40
N ASP A 2 -12.14 -15.59 33.79
CA ASP A 2 -11.13 -15.34 34.83
C ASP A 2 -9.91 -14.69 34.18
N ILE A 3 -9.76 -13.38 34.39
CA ILE A 3 -8.73 -12.56 33.76
C ILE A 3 -7.36 -12.86 34.35
N GLU A 4 -7.28 -13.02 35.67
CA GLU A 4 -6.02 -13.25 36.37
C GLU A 4 -5.42 -14.59 35.97
N PHE A 5 -6.25 -15.63 35.92
CA PHE A 5 -5.82 -16.94 35.43
C PHE A 5 -5.27 -16.86 33.99
N PHE A 6 -5.97 -16.14 33.09
CA PHE A 6 -5.55 -16.01 31.70
C PHE A 6 -4.22 -15.24 31.56
N LEU A 7 -4.06 -14.11 32.27
CA LEU A 7 -2.84 -13.29 32.22
C LEU A 7 -1.61 -14.02 32.81
N ASN A 8 -1.83 -14.96 33.72
CA ASN A 8 -0.78 -15.83 34.27
C ASN A 8 -0.32 -16.94 33.30
N LEU A 9 -0.99 -17.13 32.15
CA LEU A 9 -0.54 -18.08 31.14
C LEU A 9 0.73 -17.58 30.40
N PRO A 10 1.55 -18.50 29.88
CA PRO A 10 2.70 -18.16 29.04
C PRO A 10 2.34 -17.27 27.85
N THR A 11 3.27 -16.39 27.47
CA THR A 11 3.12 -15.42 26.37
C THR A 11 2.83 -16.10 25.04
N ASP A 12 3.38 -17.28 24.77
CA ASP A 12 3.13 -18.03 23.53
C ASP A 12 1.67 -18.48 23.39
N LEU A 13 1.06 -18.95 24.48
CA LEU A 13 -0.37 -19.32 24.48
C LEU A 13 -1.25 -18.09 24.27
N ARG A 14 -0.96 -17.01 25.00
CA ARG A 14 -1.71 -15.75 24.86
C ARG A 14 -1.57 -15.18 23.45
N LYS A 15 -0.38 -15.23 22.86
CA LYS A 15 -0.11 -14.84 21.47
C LYS A 15 -0.98 -15.64 20.50
N SER A 16 -1.05 -16.96 20.62
CA SER A 16 -1.91 -17.78 19.75
C SER A 16 -3.38 -17.43 19.92
N VAL A 17 -3.86 -17.19 21.15
CA VAL A 17 -5.24 -16.74 21.40
C VAL A 17 -5.51 -15.40 20.72
N TYR A 18 -4.63 -14.41 20.91
CA TYR A 18 -4.79 -13.09 20.29
C TYR A 18 -4.68 -13.11 18.77
N TYR A 19 -3.83 -13.99 18.22
CA TYR A 19 -3.73 -14.20 16.79
C TYR A 19 -5.07 -14.66 16.19
N HIS A 20 -5.77 -15.56 16.88
CA HIS A 20 -7.09 -16.04 16.46
C HIS A 20 -8.23 -15.04 16.75
N LEU A 21 -8.08 -14.19 17.78
CA LEU A 21 -9.03 -13.10 18.04
C LEU A 21 -8.98 -12.00 16.97
N ASP A 22 -7.84 -11.86 16.27
CA ASP A 22 -7.67 -10.97 15.11
C ASP A 22 -8.11 -9.51 15.38
N GLY A 23 -7.87 -9.05 16.61
CA GLY A 23 -8.21 -7.71 17.08
C GLY A 23 -9.71 -7.41 17.26
N SER A 24 -10.59 -8.42 17.19
CA SER A 24 -12.01 -8.28 17.50
C SER A 24 -12.24 -8.37 19.01
N PHE A 25 -12.00 -7.27 19.72
CA PHE A 25 -12.13 -7.20 21.18
C PHE A 25 -13.56 -7.05 21.69
N THR A 26 -14.49 -6.72 20.81
CA THR A 26 -15.91 -6.61 21.11
C THR A 26 -16.68 -7.71 20.40
N HIS A 27 -17.81 -8.13 20.97
CA HIS A 27 -18.77 -9.01 20.29
C HIS A 27 -19.57 -8.28 19.19
N LEU A 28 -19.15 -7.05 18.84
CA LEU A 28 -19.75 -6.26 17.78
C LEU A 28 -19.08 -6.63 16.48
N GLU A 29 -19.75 -7.51 15.75
CA GLU A 29 -19.33 -7.89 14.42
C GLU A 29 -20.26 -7.26 13.40
N PRO A 30 -19.90 -6.09 12.81
CA PRO A 30 -20.62 -5.63 11.64
C PRO A 30 -20.54 -6.71 10.54
N PRO A 31 -21.60 -6.92 9.75
CA PRO A 31 -21.55 -7.83 8.61
C PRO A 31 -20.43 -7.41 7.65
N SER A 32 -19.76 -8.38 7.04
CA SER A 32 -18.83 -8.07 5.96
C SER A 32 -19.61 -7.56 4.74
N VAL A 33 -18.92 -6.86 3.85
CA VAL A 33 -19.54 -6.38 2.60
C VAL A 33 -20.08 -7.57 1.78
N GLU A 34 -19.36 -8.70 1.78
CA GLU A 34 -19.78 -9.93 1.12
C GLU A 34 -21.07 -10.50 1.73
N ASP A 35 -21.20 -10.48 3.06
CA ASP A 35 -22.42 -10.92 3.76
C ASP A 35 -23.62 -10.03 3.41
N LEU A 36 -23.39 -8.71 3.29
CA LEU A 36 -24.44 -7.75 2.93
C LEU A 36 -24.98 -7.98 1.50
N TYR A 37 -24.14 -8.42 0.56
CA TYR A 37 -24.53 -8.65 -0.83
C TYR A 37 -24.97 -10.09 -1.11
N SER A 38 -24.51 -11.07 -0.33
CA SER A 38 -24.86 -12.49 -0.51
C SER A 38 -26.17 -12.89 0.17
N ASN A 39 -26.61 -12.13 1.18
CA ASN A 39 -27.89 -12.38 1.84
C ASN A 39 -29.06 -11.84 1.00
N ASN A 40 -30.02 -12.71 0.70
CA ASN A 40 -31.27 -12.36 -0.01
C ASN A 40 -32.21 -11.45 0.81
N SER A 41 -31.85 -11.11 2.04
CA SER A 41 -32.63 -10.26 2.93
C SER A 41 -31.74 -9.15 3.50
N ILE A 42 -32.13 -7.90 3.24
CA ILE A 42 -31.52 -6.74 3.89
C ILE A 42 -32.24 -6.54 5.22
N GLU A 43 -31.53 -6.73 6.33
CA GLU A 43 -32.05 -6.43 7.66
C GLU A 43 -32.17 -4.91 7.83
N VAL A 44 -33.30 -4.35 7.43
CA VAL A 44 -33.64 -2.96 7.73
C VAL A 44 -34.32 -2.95 9.09
N LEU A 45 -33.70 -2.31 10.09
CA LEU A 45 -34.34 -2.11 11.39
C LEU A 45 -35.54 -1.16 11.23
N THR A 46 -36.73 -1.73 11.08
CA THR A 46 -38.01 -1.00 10.97
C THR A 46 -38.57 -0.61 12.33
N ASN A 47 -38.13 -1.28 13.40
CA ASN A 47 -38.64 -1.04 14.76
C ASN A 47 -37.71 -0.13 15.55
N ARG A 48 -38.03 1.17 15.57
CA ARG A 48 -37.49 2.13 16.54
C ARG A 48 -37.96 1.75 17.95
N LYS A 49 -37.29 0.79 18.60
CA LYS A 49 -37.44 0.58 20.04
C LYS A 49 -37.28 1.93 20.74
N LYS A 50 -38.13 2.22 21.72
CA LYS A 50 -37.99 3.44 22.52
C LYS A 50 -36.63 3.39 23.21
N LYS A 51 -35.73 4.30 22.81
CA LYS A 51 -34.39 4.40 23.38
C LYS A 51 -34.45 4.63 24.88
N THR A 52 -33.62 3.93 25.63
CA THR A 52 -33.52 4.13 27.08
C THR A 52 -32.93 5.51 27.40
N ALA A 53 -33.12 6.00 28.64
CA ALA A 53 -32.58 7.30 29.04
C ALA A 53 -31.05 7.36 28.91
N LEU A 54 -30.37 6.27 29.26
CA LEU A 54 -28.92 6.12 29.14
C LEU A 54 -28.46 6.22 27.68
N GLU A 55 -29.14 5.54 26.76
CA GLU A 55 -28.81 5.57 25.33
C GLU A 55 -28.90 6.97 24.74
N LYS A 56 -29.90 7.76 25.17
CA LYS A 56 -30.02 9.16 24.75
C LYS A 56 -28.83 9.98 25.22
N ILE A 57 -28.41 9.82 26.48
CA ILE A 57 -27.25 10.52 27.04
C ILE A 57 -25.97 10.14 26.29
N LEU A 58 -25.76 8.85 25.99
CA LEU A 58 -24.59 8.40 25.24
C LEU A 58 -24.56 9.00 23.83
N LEU A 59 -25.70 9.01 23.14
CA LEU A 59 -25.80 9.62 21.82
C LEU A 59 -25.59 11.14 21.85
N GLU A 60 -26.14 11.84 22.83
CA GLU A 60 -25.97 13.29 22.95
C GLU A 60 -24.52 13.68 23.26
N ARG A 61 -23.80 12.89 24.07
CA ARG A 61 -22.46 13.25 24.56
C ARG A 61 -21.31 12.65 23.77
N LEU A 62 -21.37 11.36 23.45
CA LEU A 62 -20.23 10.62 22.90
C LEU A 62 -20.31 10.49 21.38
N TYR A 63 -21.52 10.41 20.81
CA TYR A 63 -21.66 10.21 19.37
C TYR A 63 -20.98 11.30 18.55
N SER A 64 -21.15 12.57 18.94
CA SER A 64 -20.53 13.70 18.24
C SER A 64 -19.00 13.58 18.16
N ILE A 65 -18.37 13.05 19.21
CA ILE A 65 -16.92 12.85 19.30
C ILE A 65 -16.45 11.74 18.36
N TYR A 66 -17.14 10.59 18.35
CA TYR A 66 -16.74 9.41 17.60
C TYR A 66 -17.40 9.29 16.22
N SER A 67 -18.30 10.20 15.87
CA SER A 67 -19.01 10.19 14.59
C SER A 67 -18.12 9.95 13.37
N PRO A 68 -16.89 10.51 13.26
CA PRO A 68 -16.03 10.28 12.09
C PRO A 68 -15.63 8.82 11.85
N PHE A 69 -15.83 7.92 12.83
CA PHE A 69 -15.40 6.52 12.77
C PHE A 69 -16.57 5.53 12.87
N ILE A 70 -17.76 6.00 13.20
CA ILE A 70 -18.91 5.15 13.54
C ILE A 70 -20.13 5.45 12.67
N ASP A 71 -20.17 6.64 12.04
CA ASP A 71 -21.24 7.02 11.11
C ASP A 71 -21.49 5.98 10.00
N ILE A 72 -20.42 5.32 9.53
CA ILE A 72 -20.47 4.22 8.55
C ILE A 72 -21.41 3.07 9.00
N PHE A 73 -21.60 2.88 10.30
CA PHE A 73 -22.43 1.82 10.88
C PHE A 73 -23.86 2.27 11.23
N GLU A 74 -24.28 3.48 10.86
CA GLU A 74 -25.64 3.99 11.13
C GLU A 74 -26.75 3.15 10.50
N TYR A 75 -26.46 2.35 9.48
CA TYR A 75 -27.42 1.39 8.91
C TYR A 75 -27.95 0.41 9.96
N ASN A 76 -27.19 0.14 11.02
CA ASN A 76 -27.61 -0.63 12.17
C ASN A 76 -27.36 0.16 13.48
N PRO A 77 -28.35 0.94 13.96
CA PRO A 77 -28.18 1.82 15.12
C PRO A 77 -27.91 1.05 16.43
N ASP A 78 -28.28 -0.22 16.52
CA ASP A 78 -28.00 -1.05 17.71
C ASP A 78 -26.49 -1.29 17.87
N ILE A 79 -25.74 -1.41 16.76
CA ILE A 79 -24.28 -1.53 16.80
C ILE A 79 -23.68 -0.26 17.38
N VAL A 80 -24.10 0.91 16.89
CA VAL A 80 -23.62 2.22 17.37
C VAL A 80 -23.86 2.37 18.87
N ILE A 81 -25.07 2.09 19.34
CA ILE A 81 -25.43 2.23 20.75
C ILE A 81 -24.60 1.30 21.64
N LYS A 82 -24.51 0.00 21.28
CA LYS A 82 -23.69 -0.96 22.03
C LYS A 82 -22.22 -0.58 22.00
N TRP A 83 -21.72 -0.08 20.88
CA TRP A 83 -20.34 0.38 20.77
C TRP A 83 -20.08 1.53 21.73
N LEU A 84 -20.98 2.51 21.81
CA LEU A 84 -20.86 3.62 22.75
C LEU A 84 -20.83 3.15 24.21
N GLN A 85 -21.55 2.07 24.55
CA GLN A 85 -21.46 1.45 25.88
C GLN A 85 -20.09 0.82 26.13
N PHE A 86 -19.55 0.06 25.17
CA PHE A 86 -18.19 -0.50 25.27
C PHE A 86 -17.14 0.61 25.37
N SER A 87 -17.35 1.72 24.66
CA SER A 87 -16.35 2.79 24.50
C SER A 87 -15.84 3.38 25.82
N ILE A 88 -16.63 3.30 26.88
CA ILE A 88 -16.28 3.82 28.21
C ILE A 88 -15.17 2.98 28.86
N TRP A 89 -15.19 1.66 28.65
CA TRP A 89 -14.37 0.69 29.40
C TRP A 89 -13.31 0.01 28.55
N LEU A 90 -13.52 -0.09 27.24
CA LEU A 90 -12.71 -0.91 26.34
C LEU A 90 -11.23 -0.55 26.36
N ARG A 91 -10.89 0.74 26.50
CA ARG A 91 -9.48 1.19 26.60
C ARG A 91 -8.79 0.83 27.93
N TYR A 92 -9.53 0.40 28.94
CA TYR A 92 -9.01 0.07 30.25
C TYR A 92 -8.99 -1.43 30.53
N ASP A 93 -9.45 -2.24 29.57
CA ASP A 93 -9.50 -3.68 29.72
C ASP A 93 -8.08 -4.26 29.76
N SER A 94 -7.78 -4.99 30.84
CA SER A 94 -6.49 -5.65 31.06
C SER A 94 -6.13 -6.65 29.96
N ILE A 95 -7.10 -7.34 29.36
CA ILE A 95 -6.83 -8.30 28.27
C ILE A 95 -6.43 -7.56 27.00
N ILE A 96 -6.99 -6.37 26.76
CA ILE A 96 -6.65 -5.57 25.58
C ILE A 96 -5.29 -4.92 25.76
N LEU A 97 -4.99 -4.39 26.96
CA LEU A 97 -3.66 -3.87 27.27
C LEU A 97 -2.59 -4.96 27.12
N ASP A 98 -2.86 -6.18 27.59
CA ASP A 98 -1.94 -7.31 27.41
C ASP A 98 -1.74 -7.68 25.93
N CYS A 99 -2.81 -7.70 25.13
CA CYS A 99 -2.72 -7.92 23.69
C CYS A 99 -1.86 -6.85 23.01
N LEU A 100 -2.02 -5.57 23.37
CA LEU A 100 -1.24 -4.47 22.81
C LEU A 100 0.24 -4.54 23.23
N ARG A 101 0.51 -4.98 24.46
CA ARG A 101 1.89 -5.22 24.94
C ARG A 101 2.57 -6.32 24.15
N LEU A 102 1.89 -7.45 23.94
CA LEU A 102 2.40 -8.52 23.08
C LEU A 102 2.56 -8.07 21.63
N ASN A 103 1.61 -7.29 21.10
CA ASN A 103 1.73 -6.74 19.75
C ASN A 103 2.98 -5.84 19.63
N HIS A 104 3.26 -5.02 20.64
CA HIS A 104 4.48 -4.23 20.71
C HIS A 104 5.74 -5.11 20.73
N SER A 105 5.76 -6.18 21.55
CA SER A 105 6.88 -7.14 21.63
C SER A 105 7.24 -7.77 20.29
N TYR A 106 6.22 -7.99 19.44
CA TYR A 106 6.38 -8.57 18.12
C TYR A 106 6.29 -7.53 17.00
N SER A 107 6.64 -6.26 17.30
CA SER A 107 6.73 -5.15 16.34
C SER A 107 5.50 -4.97 15.44
N GLY A 108 4.30 -5.14 16.01
CA GLY A 108 3.03 -4.96 15.29
C GLY A 108 2.57 -6.16 14.46
N SER A 109 3.22 -7.31 14.55
CA SER A 109 2.87 -8.49 13.72
C SER A 109 1.64 -9.28 14.19
N LEU A 110 1.18 -9.07 15.43
CA LEU A 110 0.09 -9.88 16.02
C LEU A 110 -1.28 -9.42 15.53
N ILE A 111 -1.64 -8.16 15.78
CA ILE A 111 -2.92 -7.57 15.37
C ILE A 111 -2.77 -6.57 14.22
N GLY A 112 -1.53 -6.18 13.89
CA GLY A 112 -1.21 -5.20 12.85
C GLY A 112 -0.71 -3.86 13.40
N PRO A 113 -0.57 -2.87 12.51
CA PRO A 113 -0.12 -1.53 12.86
C PRO A 113 -1.16 -0.78 13.70
N ILE A 114 -0.68 0.19 14.48
CA ILE A 114 -1.51 1.11 15.25
C ILE A 114 -1.60 2.43 14.49
N ASP A 115 -2.81 2.92 14.29
CA ASP A 115 -3.10 4.09 13.47
C ASP A 115 -3.17 5.36 14.31
N TRP A 116 -2.52 6.41 13.82
CA TRP A 116 -2.78 7.75 14.31
C TRP A 116 -4.12 8.25 13.79
N ILE A 117 -4.90 8.85 14.69
CA ILE A 117 -6.17 9.51 14.39
C ILE A 117 -6.26 10.88 15.05
N TYR A 118 -7.17 11.71 14.53
CA TYR A 118 -7.53 12.99 15.13
C TYR A 118 -8.91 12.89 15.77
N LEU A 119 -8.94 12.79 17.10
CA LEU A 119 -10.16 12.58 17.88
C LEU A 119 -10.20 13.60 19.02
N ASP A 120 -11.35 14.27 19.19
CA ASP A 120 -11.56 15.24 20.27
C ASP A 120 -10.46 16.32 20.32
N THR A 121 -10.16 16.91 19.16
CA THR A 121 -9.13 17.94 18.93
C THR A 121 -7.67 17.55 19.21
N ASN A 122 -7.42 16.27 19.50
CA ASN A 122 -6.10 15.75 19.84
C ASN A 122 -5.72 14.58 18.94
N LEU A 123 -4.41 14.46 18.70
CA LEU A 123 -3.83 13.25 18.11
C LEU A 123 -3.86 12.10 19.13
N LYS A 124 -4.38 10.97 18.70
CA LYS A 124 -4.44 9.72 19.47
C LYS A 124 -3.96 8.55 18.63
N LEU A 125 -3.40 7.55 19.29
CA LEU A 125 -3.08 6.25 18.73
C LEU A 125 -4.32 5.37 18.84
N SER A 126 -4.61 4.59 17.81
CA SER A 126 -5.84 3.81 17.75
C SER A 126 -5.67 2.50 16.99
N TYR A 127 -6.55 1.56 17.27
CA TYR A 127 -6.62 0.30 16.54
C TYR A 127 -8.02 0.10 15.96
N PHE A 128 -8.05 -0.23 14.67
CA PHE A 128 -9.25 -0.62 13.94
C PHE A 128 -9.17 -2.11 13.64
N ASN A 129 -10.28 -2.83 13.84
CA ASN A 129 -10.35 -4.22 13.40
C ASN A 129 -10.39 -4.30 11.85
N ARG A 130 -10.33 -5.52 11.30
CA ARG A 130 -10.37 -5.73 9.83
C ARG A 130 -11.62 -5.18 9.15
N LYS A 131 -12.72 -5.04 9.90
CA LYS A 131 -13.99 -4.50 9.40
C LYS A 131 -14.06 -2.96 9.50
N GLY A 132 -12.99 -2.31 9.94
CA GLY A 132 -12.89 -0.85 10.06
C GLY A 132 -13.56 -0.26 11.30
N LEU A 133 -13.97 -1.08 12.27
CA LEU A 133 -14.54 -0.62 13.53
C LEU A 133 -13.41 -0.23 14.50
N LEU A 134 -13.46 1.00 15.01
CA LEU A 134 -12.56 1.49 16.04
C LEU A 134 -12.73 0.63 17.31
N GLN A 135 -11.65 0.04 17.80
CA GLN A 135 -11.69 -0.76 19.04
C GLN A 135 -11.08 0.02 20.20
N VAL A 136 -9.87 0.56 20.07
CA VAL A 136 -9.21 1.27 21.16
C VAL A 136 -8.53 2.54 20.70
N TRP A 137 -8.37 3.49 21.62
CA TRP A 137 -7.67 4.75 21.41
C TRP A 137 -6.96 5.20 22.70
N TYR A 138 -5.77 5.74 22.53
CA TYR A 138 -4.91 6.24 23.61
C TYR A 138 -4.26 7.55 23.18
N THR A 139 -4.08 8.46 24.12
CA THR A 139 -3.06 9.50 23.92
C THR A 139 -1.68 8.86 23.86
N GLN A 140 -0.70 9.58 23.31
CA GLN A 140 0.65 9.07 23.26
C GLN A 140 1.18 8.72 24.66
N ASN A 141 1.03 9.63 25.63
CA ASN A 141 1.52 9.40 26.98
C ASN A 141 0.88 8.15 27.59
N GLU A 142 -0.45 8.00 27.50
CA GLU A 142 -1.15 6.79 27.98
C GLU A 142 -0.62 5.52 27.30
N TYR A 143 -0.36 5.55 25.99
CA TYR A 143 0.15 4.39 25.27
C TYR A 143 1.56 4.00 25.75
N PHE A 144 2.46 4.98 25.88
CA PHE A 144 3.80 4.72 26.36
C PHE A 144 3.80 4.23 27.81
N ASP A 145 3.09 4.92 28.70
CA ASP A 145 3.02 4.58 30.13
C ASP A 145 2.41 3.19 30.37
N TRP A 146 1.34 2.82 29.64
CA TRP A 146 0.60 1.58 29.94
C TRP A 146 1.06 0.37 29.12
N ILE A 147 1.66 0.59 27.96
CA ILE A 147 1.97 -0.48 27.00
C ILE A 147 3.47 -0.61 26.74
N VAL A 148 4.19 0.49 26.53
CA VAL A 148 5.63 0.44 26.17
C VAL A 148 6.52 0.33 27.39
N ASP A 149 6.33 1.23 28.37
CA ASP A 149 7.19 1.34 29.56
C ASP A 149 6.83 0.32 30.65
N CYS A 150 5.93 -0.62 30.35
CA CYS A 150 5.50 -1.61 31.31
C CYS A 150 6.53 -2.75 31.41
N GLU A 151 7.13 -2.89 32.59
CA GLU A 151 8.23 -3.83 32.89
C GLU A 151 7.94 -5.35 32.82
N PRO A 152 6.71 -5.91 32.88
CA PRO A 152 6.56 -7.33 33.22
C PRO A 152 6.94 -8.32 32.10
N LEU A 153 7.26 -7.85 30.88
CA LEU A 153 7.66 -8.71 29.77
C LEU A 153 9.16 -8.72 29.49
N GLY A 154 9.97 -7.93 30.23
CA GLY A 154 11.43 -7.84 30.00
C GLY A 154 11.81 -7.26 28.64
N ILE A 155 10.90 -6.54 27.99
CA ILE A 155 11.10 -5.94 26.67
C ILE A 155 11.68 -4.55 26.88
N THR A 156 12.94 -4.36 26.51
CA THR A 156 13.62 -3.05 26.55
C THR A 156 13.50 -2.28 25.24
N ASP A 157 12.77 -2.82 24.25
CA ASP A 157 12.65 -2.22 22.93
C ASP A 157 11.67 -1.04 22.96
N LEU A 158 12.21 0.15 23.20
CA LEU A 158 11.47 1.41 23.07
C LEU A 158 11.15 1.79 21.61
N GLU A 159 11.51 0.93 20.64
CA GLU A 159 11.33 1.22 19.23
C GLU A 159 9.90 0.92 18.73
N THR A 160 9.17 1.98 18.39
CA THR A 160 7.81 1.88 17.85
C THR A 160 7.79 1.81 16.33
N ASN A 161 8.24 0.68 15.76
CA ASN A 161 8.38 0.50 14.31
C ASN A 161 7.09 0.00 13.61
N TYR A 162 5.91 0.40 14.10
CA TYR A 162 4.62 -0.08 13.58
C TYR A 162 3.48 0.96 13.64
N PHE A 163 3.78 2.21 13.98
CA PHE A 163 2.79 3.28 13.93
C PHE A 163 2.55 3.74 12.50
N ARG A 164 1.28 3.88 12.14
CA ARG A 164 0.83 4.20 10.79
C ARG A 164 0.05 5.50 10.76
N LEU A 165 0.34 6.33 9.76
CA LEU A 165 -0.53 7.42 9.36
C LEU A 165 -1.41 6.93 8.21
N ASN A 166 -2.63 6.51 8.53
CA ASN A 166 -3.60 6.10 7.53
C ASN A 166 -4.51 7.28 7.16
N MET A 167 -4.39 7.75 5.92
CA MET A 167 -5.22 8.87 5.44
C MET A 167 -6.71 8.56 5.50
N GLU A 168 -7.13 7.29 5.34
CA GLU A 168 -8.54 6.88 5.36
C GLU A 168 -9.29 7.27 6.65
N HIS A 169 -8.57 7.49 7.75
CA HIS A 169 -9.13 7.80 9.06
C HIS A 169 -9.23 9.30 9.36
N PHE A 170 -8.86 10.16 8.40
CA PHE A 170 -8.94 11.60 8.57
C PHE A 170 -9.95 12.21 7.59
N LYS A 171 -10.66 13.22 8.05
CA LYS A 171 -11.37 14.15 7.15
C LYS A 171 -10.37 15.10 6.51
N LEU A 172 -10.66 15.59 5.30
CA LEU A 172 -9.77 16.49 4.55
C LEU A 172 -9.41 17.73 5.37
N SER A 173 -10.41 18.31 6.04
CA SER A 173 -10.28 19.47 6.92
C SER A 173 -9.39 19.25 8.15
N ASN A 174 -9.20 17.99 8.57
CA ASN A 174 -8.46 17.63 9.76
C ASN A 174 -7.01 17.21 9.47
N ILE A 175 -6.69 16.75 8.25
CA ILE A 175 -5.31 16.33 7.93
C ILE A 175 -4.31 17.46 8.12
N SER A 176 -4.63 18.66 7.61
CA SER A 176 -3.73 19.82 7.74
C SER A 176 -3.50 20.18 9.21
N LYS A 177 -4.56 20.19 10.02
CA LYS A 177 -4.50 20.43 11.46
C LYS A 177 -3.70 19.35 12.18
N ALA A 178 -3.92 18.08 11.82
CA ALA A 178 -3.19 16.94 12.36
C ALA A 178 -1.69 17.06 12.06
N LEU A 179 -1.30 17.33 10.81
CA LEU A 179 0.11 17.49 10.40
C LEU A 179 0.79 18.63 11.16
N ILE A 180 0.10 19.76 11.36
CA ILE A 180 0.62 20.87 12.18
C ILE A 180 0.81 20.43 13.63
N GLN A 181 -0.13 19.66 14.20
CA GLN A 181 0.04 19.12 15.56
C GLN A 181 1.18 18.11 15.65
N PHE A 182 1.35 17.23 14.65
CA PHE A 182 2.46 16.29 14.57
C PHE A 182 3.81 17.03 14.60
N GLU A 183 3.91 18.14 13.86
CA GLU A 183 5.12 18.96 13.86
C GLU A 183 5.34 19.67 15.20
N LYS A 184 4.31 20.30 15.77
CA LYS A 184 4.39 20.98 17.07
C LYS A 184 4.83 20.04 18.19
N LYS A 185 4.30 18.81 18.21
CA LYS A 185 4.63 17.79 19.21
C LYS A 185 5.85 16.93 18.84
N LYS A 186 6.50 17.17 17.68
CA LYS A 186 7.66 16.42 17.15
C LYS A 186 7.41 14.92 16.94
N LEU A 187 6.18 14.52 16.64
CA LEU A 187 5.72 13.12 16.54
C LEU A 187 5.91 12.50 15.15
N LEU A 188 6.33 13.31 14.16
CA LEU A 188 6.56 12.82 12.79
C LEU A 188 7.63 11.73 12.73
N ASN A 189 8.56 11.69 13.69
CA ASN A 189 9.60 10.66 13.74
C ASN A 189 9.06 9.30 14.17
N ASP A 190 7.89 9.24 14.82
CA ASP A 190 7.32 8.00 15.33
C ASP A 190 6.50 7.27 14.24
N ILE A 191 6.25 7.92 13.10
CA ILE A 191 5.50 7.35 11.98
C ILE A 191 6.42 6.42 11.17
N TYR A 192 6.10 5.13 11.18
CA TYR A 192 6.81 4.09 10.44
C TYR A 192 6.19 3.82 9.05
N GLN A 193 4.87 3.91 8.96
CA GLN A 193 4.10 3.62 7.74
C GLN A 193 3.18 4.79 7.38
N VAL A 194 3.02 5.06 6.08
CA VAL A 194 1.98 5.97 5.56
C VAL A 194 1.11 5.23 4.55
N LYS A 195 -0.21 5.31 4.73
CA LYS A 195 -1.19 4.76 3.78
C LYS A 195 -1.95 5.88 3.09
N PHE A 196 -1.81 5.96 1.77
CA PHE A 196 -2.46 6.95 0.91
C PHE A 196 -3.78 6.41 0.34
N GLN A 197 -4.82 7.23 0.43
CA GLN A 197 -6.11 7.06 -0.24
C GLN A 197 -6.59 8.43 -0.74
N ILE A 198 -7.24 8.45 -1.92
CA ILE A 198 -7.92 9.63 -2.46
C ILE A 198 -9.13 9.93 -1.59
N MET A 199 -9.27 11.20 -1.22
CA MET A 199 -10.38 11.65 -0.39
C MET A 199 -11.45 12.23 -1.28
N GLU A 200 -12.43 11.42 -1.63
CA GLU A 200 -13.65 11.88 -2.29
C GLU A 200 -14.56 12.56 -1.25
N GLU A 201 -14.22 13.78 -0.85
CA GLU A 201 -15.17 14.68 -0.20
C GLU A 201 -15.82 15.55 -1.29
N ASN A 202 -17.14 15.77 -1.21
CA ASN A 202 -17.85 16.67 -2.11
C ASN A 202 -17.13 18.02 -2.13
N ILE A 203 -16.59 18.38 -3.29
CA ILE A 203 -15.69 19.53 -3.51
C ILE A 203 -16.38 20.88 -3.18
N ASP A 204 -17.69 20.87 -2.94
CA ASP A 204 -18.51 22.06 -2.75
C ASP A 204 -18.28 22.81 -1.42
N GLU A 205 -17.64 22.21 -0.40
CA GLU A 205 -17.43 22.88 0.91
C GLU A 205 -16.03 23.51 1.10
N ILE A 206 -15.11 23.36 0.14
CA ILE A 206 -13.69 23.77 0.32
C ILE A 206 -13.38 25.16 -0.27
N CYS A 207 -14.28 25.72 -1.08
CA CYS A 207 -14.02 27.00 -1.77
C CYS A 207 -14.04 28.25 -0.86
N ASP A 208 -14.61 28.19 0.35
CA ASP A 208 -14.85 29.41 1.14
C ASP A 208 -13.72 29.83 2.10
N ILE A 209 -12.61 29.10 2.17
CA ILE A 209 -11.58 29.35 3.20
C ILE A 209 -10.32 30.06 2.65
N ASN A 210 -10.13 30.15 1.33
CA ASN A 210 -8.85 30.65 0.76
C ASN A 210 -8.90 32.00 0.01
N GLU A 211 -10.05 32.69 -0.10
CA GLU A 211 -10.10 33.98 -0.82
C GLU A 211 -10.07 35.24 0.06
N THR A 212 -10.00 35.13 1.39
CA THR A 212 -9.95 36.33 2.26
C THR A 212 -8.84 36.27 3.31
N LYS A 213 -7.58 36.51 2.87
CA LYS A 213 -6.53 37.26 3.61
C LYS A 213 -5.13 37.10 2.97
N ILE A 214 -4.94 37.66 1.78
CA ILE A 214 -3.64 38.27 1.39
C ILE A 214 -3.97 39.58 0.65
N ASN A 215 -4.42 40.58 1.41
CA ASN A 215 -4.35 41.97 0.96
C ASN A 215 -3.00 42.53 1.43
N SER A 216 -1.97 42.37 0.61
CA SER A 216 -0.77 43.21 0.71
C SER A 216 -1.07 44.54 0.04
N SER A 217 -1.26 45.56 0.88
CA SER A 217 -1.34 46.96 0.50
C SER A 217 -0.09 47.44 -0.24
N LYS A 218 -0.32 48.15 -1.34
CA LYS A 218 0.57 48.99 -2.16
C LYS A 218 1.74 49.63 -1.42
N ILE A 219 2.96 49.50 -1.96
CA ILE A 219 3.96 50.58 -1.94
C ILE A 219 4.57 50.68 -3.35
N ASN A 220 4.65 51.93 -3.81
CA ASN A 220 4.86 52.39 -5.17
C ASN A 220 6.28 52.19 -5.71
N THR A 221 6.37 52.01 -7.03
CA THR A 221 7.55 52.29 -7.87
C THR A 221 7.85 53.79 -7.91
N SER A 222 9.11 54.16 -7.65
CA SER A 222 9.75 55.33 -8.27
C SER A 222 11.28 55.16 -8.29
N ASN A 223 11.83 55.35 -9.49
CA ASN A 223 13.24 55.26 -9.90
C ASN A 223 14.22 56.05 -9.02
N ASN A 224 15.48 55.59 -8.96
CA ASN A 224 16.64 56.42 -9.30
C ASN A 224 17.90 55.59 -9.62
N ASN A 225 18.60 56.07 -10.63
CA ASN A 225 19.84 55.57 -11.23
C ASN A 225 21.00 55.48 -10.23
N ILE A 226 21.94 54.56 -10.47
CA ILE A 226 23.40 54.76 -10.39
C ILE A 226 24.07 53.78 -11.37
N LEU A 227 24.85 54.35 -12.29
CA LEU A 227 25.77 53.67 -13.20
C LEU A 227 27.01 53.13 -12.46
N ASP A 228 27.63 52.16 -13.13
CA ASP A 228 29.07 52.04 -13.41
C ASP A 228 29.85 50.83 -12.86
N ASN A 229 30.43 50.15 -13.86
CA ASN A 229 31.74 49.52 -13.91
C ASN A 229 32.00 48.28 -13.03
N THR A 230 32.11 47.12 -13.68
CA THR A 230 33.46 46.58 -13.98
C THR A 230 33.41 45.51 -15.07
N ARG A 231 34.48 45.56 -15.87
CA ARG A 231 34.81 44.81 -17.08
C ARG A 231 35.65 43.57 -16.71
N ASP A 232 35.83 42.72 -17.72
CA ASP A 232 36.83 41.66 -17.87
C ASP A 232 36.49 40.33 -17.15
N SER A 233 36.58 39.14 -17.77
CA SER A 233 37.55 38.69 -18.77
C SER A 233 37.00 37.61 -19.72
N LEU A 234 37.53 37.64 -20.94
CA LEU A 234 37.34 36.71 -22.06
C LEU A 234 38.15 35.40 -21.91
N GLY A 235 37.72 34.38 -22.65
CA GLY A 235 38.47 33.18 -23.04
C GLY A 235 37.55 32.18 -23.75
N SER A 236 37.08 32.42 -24.98
CA SER A 236 37.73 32.08 -26.27
C SER A 236 38.30 30.66 -26.37
N GLY A 237 37.70 29.85 -27.23
CA GLY A 237 38.23 28.56 -27.70
C GLY A 237 37.24 27.92 -28.68
N SER A 238 37.42 28.20 -29.97
CA SER A 238 36.60 27.73 -31.11
C SER A 238 37.46 26.94 -32.10
N SER A 239 36.79 26.35 -33.11
CA SER A 239 37.28 25.57 -34.28
C SER A 239 37.38 24.04 -34.08
N SER A 240 37.13 23.18 -35.08
CA SER A 240 37.03 23.35 -36.54
C SER A 240 36.03 22.32 -37.12
N LEU A 241 35.17 22.70 -38.09
CA LEU A 241 35.30 22.46 -39.55
C LEU A 241 35.60 21.01 -39.97
N TYR A 242 34.63 20.37 -40.63
CA TYR A 242 34.78 19.81 -41.98
C TYR A 242 33.44 19.95 -42.73
N VAL A 243 33.52 20.63 -43.87
CA VAL A 243 32.56 20.66 -44.98
C VAL A 243 33.16 19.77 -46.05
N ASP A 244 32.36 18.96 -46.73
CA ASP A 244 32.64 18.56 -48.10
C ASP A 244 31.32 18.50 -48.88
N ASP A 245 31.35 19.20 -50.00
CA ASP A 245 30.26 19.50 -50.93
C ASP A 245 30.24 18.52 -52.11
N SER A 246 29.21 18.70 -52.95
CA SER A 246 29.06 18.34 -54.37
C SER A 246 28.15 17.13 -54.67
N ASP A 247 27.22 17.15 -55.63
CA ASP A 247 26.57 18.23 -56.40
C ASP A 247 25.46 17.60 -57.27
N ASN A 248 24.55 18.48 -57.75
CA ASN A 248 23.76 18.41 -59.00
C ASN A 248 22.36 17.76 -59.06
N ASN A 249 21.39 18.70 -59.13
CA ASN A 249 20.44 18.98 -60.22
C ASN A 249 19.08 18.25 -60.33
N ASP A 250 18.07 19.11 -60.16
CA ASP A 250 16.95 19.41 -61.05
C ASP A 250 15.69 18.51 -61.16
N ASP A 251 14.61 19.25 -60.95
CA ASP A 251 13.30 19.21 -61.59
C ASP A 251 12.25 18.16 -61.24
N SER A 252 11.26 18.68 -60.50
CA SER A 252 9.82 18.58 -60.74
C SER A 252 9.23 17.20 -61.07
N ASN A 253 8.45 16.65 -60.14
CA ASN A 253 7.01 16.50 -60.36
C ASN A 253 6.30 16.00 -59.10
N THR A 254 5.29 16.78 -58.73
CA THR A 254 4.23 16.47 -57.78
C THR A 254 3.61 15.10 -58.06
N SER A 255 3.77 14.17 -57.11
CA SER A 255 2.83 13.05 -56.95
C SER A 255 2.53 12.84 -55.47
N SER A 256 1.25 13.04 -55.17
CA SER A 256 0.58 12.80 -53.91
C SER A 256 0.72 11.33 -53.49
N ARG A 257 1.61 11.05 -52.54
CA ARG A 257 1.59 9.80 -51.77
C ARG A 257 1.24 10.10 -50.32
N SER A 258 0.02 9.67 -50.00
CA SER A 258 -0.61 9.55 -48.70
C SER A 258 0.32 8.92 -47.66
N ARG A 259 1.10 9.76 -46.97
CA ARG A 259 1.64 9.41 -45.66
C ARG A 259 0.45 9.28 -44.72
N LYS A 260 0.04 8.03 -44.46
CA LYS A 260 -0.75 7.64 -43.30
C LYS A 260 -0.08 8.25 -42.07
N LYS A 261 -0.58 9.42 -41.64
CA LYS A 261 -0.35 9.96 -40.31
C LYS A 261 -0.80 8.88 -39.35
N ARG A 262 0.15 8.15 -38.77
CA ARG A 262 -0.08 7.44 -37.51
C ARG A 262 -0.62 8.50 -36.56
N LYS A 263 -1.92 8.40 -36.25
CA LYS A 263 -2.52 9.11 -35.13
C LYS A 263 -1.73 8.64 -33.90
N THR A 264 -0.74 9.44 -33.50
CA THR A 264 -0.33 9.53 -32.12
C THR A 264 -1.59 9.88 -31.35
N TYR A 265 -2.20 8.88 -30.72
CA TYR A 265 -3.08 9.10 -29.59
C TYR A 265 -2.21 9.77 -28.53
N THR A 266 -2.12 11.09 -28.58
CA THR A 266 -1.73 11.91 -27.45
C THR A 266 -2.78 11.64 -26.38
N SER A 267 -2.41 10.86 -25.37
CA SER A 267 -3.25 10.58 -24.22
C SER A 267 -3.47 11.87 -23.43
N GLU A 268 -4.54 12.58 -23.74
CA GLU A 268 -5.05 13.72 -22.93
C GLU A 268 -5.63 13.28 -21.57
N LYS A 269 -5.37 12.04 -21.13
CA LYS A 269 -5.72 11.54 -19.78
C LYS A 269 -4.54 11.58 -18.79
N GLY A 270 -3.40 12.16 -19.18
CA GLY A 270 -2.09 11.97 -18.52
C GLY A 270 -1.72 12.86 -17.32
N SER A 271 -2.62 13.70 -16.80
CA SER A 271 -2.33 14.42 -15.55
C SER A 271 -3.58 14.51 -14.68
N LYS A 272 -4.02 13.37 -14.13
CA LYS A 272 -4.90 13.40 -12.97
C LYS A 272 -4.12 14.04 -11.83
N GLN A 273 -4.45 15.28 -11.51
CA GLN A 273 -3.85 16.04 -10.42
C GLN A 273 -4.11 15.29 -9.11
N LEU A 274 -3.05 15.09 -8.32
CA LEU A 274 -3.19 14.49 -6.99
C LEU A 274 -3.98 15.44 -6.08
N ASP A 275 -4.78 14.86 -5.19
CA ASP A 275 -5.52 15.62 -4.19
C ASP A 275 -4.60 16.48 -3.32
N ILE A 276 -5.11 17.63 -2.90
CA ILE A 276 -4.38 18.59 -2.05
C ILE A 276 -3.96 17.92 -0.72
N SER A 277 -4.79 17.03 -0.16
CA SER A 277 -4.45 16.25 1.04
C SER A 277 -3.23 15.35 0.85
N VAL A 278 -3.16 14.67 -0.29
CA VAL A 278 -2.01 13.82 -0.64
C VAL A 278 -0.77 14.68 -0.76
N VAL A 279 -0.84 15.79 -1.49
CA VAL A 279 0.29 16.74 -1.64
C VAL A 279 0.74 17.29 -0.29
N ASN A 280 -0.21 17.61 0.61
CA ASN A 280 0.10 18.04 1.97
C ASN A 280 0.90 16.96 2.71
N VAL A 281 0.44 15.71 2.75
CA VAL A 281 1.17 14.61 3.41
C VAL A 281 2.55 14.39 2.77
N LEU A 282 2.65 14.44 1.44
CA LEU A 282 3.92 14.32 0.71
C LEU A 282 4.97 15.34 1.19
N SER A 283 4.56 16.57 1.47
CA SER A 283 5.46 17.62 1.95
C SER A 283 6.07 17.32 3.33
N TYR A 284 5.38 16.53 4.16
CA TYR A 284 5.84 16.15 5.50
C TYR A 284 6.64 14.85 5.53
N LEU A 285 6.57 14.00 4.50
CA LEU A 285 7.30 12.73 4.47
C LEU A 285 8.82 12.90 4.71
N LYS A 286 9.41 14.01 4.26
CA LYS A 286 10.85 14.28 4.47
C LYS A 286 11.21 14.43 5.95
N LYS A 287 10.25 14.89 6.77
CA LYS A 287 10.40 15.06 8.21
C LYS A 287 10.20 13.75 8.98
N MET A 288 9.59 12.73 8.37
CA MET A 288 9.38 11.41 8.97
C MET A 288 10.66 10.57 8.86
N LYS A 289 11.47 10.54 9.91
CA LYS A 289 12.81 9.91 9.87
C LYS A 289 12.76 8.38 9.84
N LYS A 290 11.82 7.77 10.57
CA LYS A 290 11.64 6.31 10.70
C LYS A 290 10.71 5.70 9.64
N LEU A 291 10.27 6.48 8.65
CA LEU A 291 9.40 6.00 7.60
C LEU A 291 10.10 4.92 6.78
N ASN A 292 9.55 3.71 6.79
CA ASN A 292 10.10 2.57 6.05
C ASN A 292 9.06 1.89 5.13
N LYS A 293 7.77 2.16 5.36
CA LYS A 293 6.68 1.50 4.63
C LYS A 293 5.71 2.49 4.01
N ILE A 294 5.37 2.29 2.75
CA ILE A 294 4.34 3.07 2.05
C ILE A 294 3.27 2.15 1.49
N SER A 295 2.02 2.51 1.74
CA SER A 295 0.87 1.82 1.18
C SER A 295 0.05 2.77 0.31
N VAL A 296 -0.42 2.29 -0.84
CA VAL A 296 -1.31 3.07 -1.71
C VAL A 296 -2.55 2.25 -2.04
N ARG A 297 -3.69 2.94 -2.16
CA ARG A 297 -4.97 2.35 -2.55
C ARG A 297 -5.51 3.02 -3.81
N GLY A 298 -5.85 2.20 -4.80
CA GLY A 298 -6.44 2.66 -6.06
C GLY A 298 -5.43 3.05 -7.14
N ASP A 299 -5.90 2.97 -8.39
CA ASP A 299 -5.08 3.07 -9.61
C ASP A 299 -4.35 4.42 -9.73
N ILE A 300 -5.08 5.52 -9.50
CA ILE A 300 -4.58 6.89 -9.69
C ILE A 300 -3.38 7.18 -8.77
N LEU A 301 -3.43 6.73 -7.50
CA LEU A 301 -2.34 6.96 -6.55
C LEU A 301 -1.14 6.08 -6.84
N TYR A 302 -1.37 4.85 -7.27
CA TYR A 302 -0.29 3.97 -7.67
C TYR A 302 0.49 4.54 -8.85
N ASP A 303 -0.20 4.99 -9.90
CA ASP A 303 0.43 5.61 -11.07
C ASP A 303 1.00 7.01 -10.79
N GLY A 304 0.40 7.74 -9.86
CA GLY A 304 0.85 9.05 -9.41
C GLY A 304 2.15 8.99 -8.58
N LEU A 305 2.22 8.05 -7.62
CA LEU A 305 3.21 8.04 -6.54
C LEU A 305 4.24 6.92 -6.65
N ILE A 306 3.80 5.71 -7.01
CA ILE A 306 4.61 4.49 -6.95
C ILE A 306 5.24 4.19 -8.31
N ASN A 307 4.43 4.06 -9.35
CA ASN A 307 4.89 3.76 -10.70
C ASN A 307 5.69 4.92 -11.28
N SER A 308 6.88 4.63 -11.81
CA SER A 308 7.76 5.67 -12.36
C SER A 308 7.35 6.11 -13.76
N HIS A 309 6.63 5.28 -14.52
CA HIS A 309 6.26 5.49 -15.93
C HIS A 309 7.43 5.94 -16.84
N GLY A 310 8.69 5.64 -16.49
CA GLY A 310 9.87 6.16 -17.18
C GLY A 310 10.05 7.70 -17.10
N ILE A 311 9.21 8.44 -16.38
CA ILE A 311 9.31 9.89 -16.23
C ILE A 311 10.41 10.19 -15.22
N ARG A 312 11.46 10.92 -15.61
CA ARG A 312 12.61 11.18 -14.74
C ARG A 312 12.28 12.15 -13.60
N ASP A 313 11.61 13.28 -13.88
CA ASP A 313 11.37 14.34 -12.91
C ASP A 313 9.89 14.78 -12.89
N ARG A 314 9.17 14.46 -11.80
CA ARG A 314 7.89 15.10 -11.45
C ARG A 314 8.17 16.05 -10.28
N ARG A 315 8.13 17.36 -10.51
CA ARG A 315 8.28 18.34 -9.43
C ARG A 315 6.96 18.49 -8.67
N ASN A 316 7.03 18.58 -7.33
CA ASN A 316 5.96 18.86 -6.37
C ASN A 316 4.82 17.83 -6.19
N ASN A 317 4.58 16.93 -7.14
CA ASN A 317 3.51 15.90 -7.05
C ASN A 317 4.05 14.47 -6.99
N ALA A 318 5.25 14.27 -6.46
CA ALA A 318 5.88 12.96 -6.37
C ALA A 318 6.64 12.79 -5.06
N ILE A 319 6.78 11.53 -4.64
CA ILE A 319 7.60 11.17 -3.50
C ILE A 319 9.07 11.48 -3.83
N ASN A 320 9.71 12.25 -2.95
CA ASN A 320 11.12 12.62 -3.09
C ASN A 320 12.00 11.38 -3.16
N TYR A 321 13.01 11.38 -4.05
CA TYR A 321 13.96 10.29 -4.19
C TYR A 321 14.66 9.89 -2.88
N LEU A 322 14.99 10.86 -2.01
CA LEU A 322 15.57 10.58 -0.69
C LEU A 322 14.64 9.77 0.21
N ILE A 323 13.33 9.93 0.04
CA ILE A 323 12.34 9.10 0.73
C ILE A 323 12.25 7.74 0.07
N LYS A 324 12.21 7.65 -1.27
CA LYS A 324 12.18 6.38 -2.00
C LYS A 324 13.33 5.44 -1.61
N ARG A 325 14.52 5.98 -1.37
CA ARG A 325 15.68 5.23 -0.90
C ARG A 325 15.57 4.72 0.55
N LYS A 326 14.66 5.27 1.37
CA LYS A 326 14.44 4.79 2.74
C LYS A 326 13.40 3.68 2.84
N ILE A 327 12.50 3.59 1.85
CA ILE A 327 11.38 2.65 1.91
C ILE A 327 11.86 1.25 1.54
N GLU A 328 11.69 0.30 2.47
CA GLU A 328 11.96 -1.12 2.27
C GLU A 328 10.70 -1.91 1.94
N GLU A 329 9.51 -1.40 2.28
CA GLU A 329 8.24 -2.09 2.07
C GLU A 329 7.21 -1.23 1.32
N ILE A 330 6.60 -1.82 0.28
CA ILE A 330 5.46 -1.21 -0.43
C ILE A 330 4.27 -2.15 -0.44
N GLU A 331 3.10 -1.61 -0.11
CA GLU A 331 1.83 -2.32 -0.25
C GLU A 331 0.91 -1.59 -1.23
N VAL A 332 0.31 -2.35 -2.13
CA VAL A 332 -0.59 -1.86 -3.16
C VAL A 332 -1.93 -2.54 -3.01
N PHE A 333 -2.98 -1.74 -2.80
CA PHE A 333 -4.33 -2.22 -2.51
C PHE A 333 -5.32 -1.83 -3.60
N GLN A 334 -6.22 -2.76 -3.95
CA GLN A 334 -7.43 -2.48 -4.72
C GLN A 334 -7.16 -1.74 -6.04
N ILE A 335 -6.35 -2.38 -6.89
CA ILE A 335 -6.05 -1.89 -8.23
C ILE A 335 -6.78 -2.75 -9.26
N SER A 336 -7.31 -2.10 -10.29
CA SER A 336 -7.94 -2.78 -11.41
C SER A 336 -6.89 -3.51 -12.26
N ASP A 337 -5.91 -2.78 -12.77
CA ASP A 337 -4.82 -3.32 -13.58
C ASP A 337 -3.51 -2.60 -13.24
N LEU A 338 -2.52 -3.33 -12.70
CA LEU A 338 -1.20 -2.77 -12.39
C LEU A 338 -0.43 -2.28 -13.63
N THR A 339 -0.87 -2.71 -14.81
CA THR A 339 -0.19 -2.64 -16.10
C THR A 339 -1.02 -1.90 -17.14
N GLU A 340 -2.07 -1.16 -16.72
CA GLU A 340 -2.96 -0.40 -17.61
C GLU A 340 -2.18 0.48 -18.61
N TYR A 341 -1.12 1.13 -18.14
CA TYR A 341 -0.25 2.01 -18.94
C TYR A 341 0.96 1.29 -19.58
N GLY A 342 0.89 -0.03 -19.69
CA GLY A 342 1.92 -0.88 -20.28
C GLY A 342 2.84 -1.47 -19.23
N LEU A 343 3.75 -0.68 -18.66
CA LEU A 343 4.82 -1.17 -17.78
C LEU A 343 4.70 -0.61 -16.35
N SER A 344 4.77 -1.50 -15.36
CA SER A 344 4.98 -1.14 -13.95
C SER A 344 6.47 -1.06 -13.66
N ASP A 345 7.00 0.16 -13.58
CA ASP A 345 8.42 0.40 -13.36
C ASP A 345 8.69 0.84 -11.91
N LEU A 346 9.20 -0.10 -11.11
CA LEU A 346 9.58 0.10 -9.72
C LEU A 346 11.09 0.32 -9.54
N THR A 347 11.86 0.50 -10.62
CA THR A 347 13.34 0.60 -10.55
C THR A 347 13.85 1.76 -9.69
N LYS A 348 13.07 2.83 -9.51
CA LYS A 348 13.44 3.97 -8.66
C LYS A 348 13.35 3.70 -7.16
N TRP A 349 12.79 2.56 -6.76
CA TRP A 349 12.68 2.13 -5.37
C TRP A 349 13.89 1.26 -5.02
N ASP A 350 15.07 1.88 -5.01
CA ASP A 350 16.35 1.16 -4.99
C ASP A 350 16.48 0.20 -3.82
N ASN A 351 16.01 0.59 -2.64
CA ASN A 351 16.12 -0.18 -1.39
C ASN A 351 14.88 -1.02 -1.06
N LEU A 352 13.92 -1.14 -1.98
CA LEU A 352 12.71 -1.94 -1.75
C LEU A 352 13.09 -3.42 -1.57
N GLN A 353 12.68 -4.00 -0.45
CA GLN A 353 12.91 -5.41 -0.11
C GLN A 353 11.63 -6.24 -0.23
N HIS A 354 10.47 -5.64 0.06
CA HIS A 354 9.18 -6.32 0.07
C HIS A 354 8.11 -5.55 -0.71
N LEU A 355 7.53 -6.22 -1.71
CA LEU A 355 6.34 -5.76 -2.41
C LEU A 355 5.12 -6.65 -2.06
N SER A 356 4.03 -6.02 -1.62
CA SER A 356 2.75 -6.69 -1.39
C SER A 356 1.67 -6.15 -2.33
N LEU A 357 1.06 -7.05 -3.07
CA LEU A 357 0.01 -6.82 -4.06
C LEU A 357 -1.28 -7.46 -3.55
N ILE A 358 -2.26 -6.64 -3.15
CA ILE A 358 -3.43 -7.08 -2.38
C ILE A 358 -4.73 -6.61 -3.04
N ASN A 359 -5.68 -7.54 -3.25
CA ASN A 359 -6.99 -7.28 -3.85
C ASN A 359 -6.88 -6.65 -5.25
N ILE A 360 -6.13 -7.26 -6.15
CA ILE A 360 -5.89 -6.75 -7.51
C ILE A 360 -6.71 -7.55 -8.52
N LYS A 361 -7.38 -6.89 -9.46
CA LYS A 361 -8.17 -7.62 -10.47
C LYS A 361 -7.27 -8.30 -11.50
N TYR A 362 -6.32 -7.57 -12.09
CA TYR A 362 -5.40 -8.12 -13.09
C TYR A 362 -3.95 -7.75 -12.81
N CYS A 363 -3.05 -8.74 -12.95
CA CYS A 363 -1.62 -8.56 -12.78
C CYS A 363 -0.84 -9.40 -13.80
N ASP A 364 -0.04 -8.75 -14.65
CA ASP A 364 0.94 -9.42 -15.51
C ASP A 364 2.36 -9.27 -14.95
N MET A 365 2.91 -10.38 -14.44
CA MET A 365 4.25 -10.41 -13.86
C MET A 365 5.35 -10.10 -14.87
N ASN A 366 5.11 -10.28 -16.17
CA ASN A 366 6.07 -9.95 -17.23
C ASN A 366 6.22 -8.45 -17.46
N MET A 367 5.23 -7.67 -17.03
CA MET A 367 5.17 -6.22 -17.22
C MET A 367 5.56 -5.45 -15.95
N ILE A 368 6.04 -6.15 -14.92
CA ILE A 368 6.56 -5.55 -13.69
C ILE A 368 8.08 -5.63 -13.70
N ILE A 369 8.74 -4.49 -13.57
CA ILE A 369 10.19 -4.42 -13.37
C ILE A 369 10.49 -4.30 -11.89
N PHE A 370 11.04 -5.36 -11.31
CA PHE A 370 11.46 -5.39 -9.92
C PHE A 370 12.76 -4.61 -9.69
N PRO A 371 12.88 -3.88 -8.57
CA PRO A 371 14.13 -3.27 -8.17
C PRO A 371 15.13 -4.33 -7.69
N LYS A 372 16.42 -3.96 -7.67
CA LYS A 372 17.54 -4.90 -7.47
C LYS A 372 17.52 -5.66 -6.15
N PHE A 373 16.97 -5.07 -5.10
CA PHE A 373 16.97 -5.65 -3.75
C PHE A 373 15.61 -6.20 -3.32
N CYS A 374 14.62 -6.27 -4.22
CA CYS A 374 13.31 -6.83 -3.89
C CYS A 374 13.42 -8.35 -3.76
N GLN A 375 13.32 -8.84 -2.53
CA GLN A 375 13.47 -10.24 -2.18
C GLN A 375 12.14 -10.92 -1.87
N ILE A 376 11.15 -10.16 -1.41
CA ILE A 376 9.87 -10.69 -0.95
C ILE A 376 8.76 -10.14 -1.84
N LEU A 377 7.95 -11.06 -2.38
CA LEU A 377 6.73 -10.75 -3.11
C LEU A 377 5.55 -11.44 -2.43
N THR A 378 4.55 -10.67 -2.03
CA THR A 378 3.28 -11.19 -1.53
C THR A 378 2.17 -10.85 -2.53
N LEU A 379 1.48 -11.87 -3.02
CA LEU A 379 0.31 -11.78 -3.88
C LEU A 379 -0.89 -12.29 -3.07
N LYS A 380 -1.89 -11.43 -2.82
CA LYS A 380 -3.08 -11.79 -2.03
C LYS A 380 -4.36 -11.35 -2.73
N ASN A 381 -5.32 -12.25 -2.85
CA ASN A 381 -6.66 -11.97 -3.40
C ASN A 381 -6.56 -11.37 -4.82
N ILE A 382 -5.92 -12.08 -5.76
CA ILE A 382 -5.79 -11.63 -7.14
C ILE A 382 -6.81 -12.35 -8.01
N THR A 383 -7.60 -11.60 -8.79
CA THR A 383 -8.64 -12.23 -9.64
C THR A 383 -8.01 -12.94 -10.84
N SER A 384 -7.11 -12.28 -11.57
CA SER A 384 -6.43 -12.87 -12.73
C SER A 384 -4.93 -12.57 -12.70
N LEU A 385 -4.11 -13.62 -12.66
CA LEU A 385 -2.66 -13.53 -12.65
C LEU A 385 -2.07 -14.12 -13.93
N LYS A 386 -1.25 -13.35 -14.63
CA LYS A 386 -0.35 -13.88 -15.66
C LYS A 386 1.06 -14.04 -15.09
N TRP A 387 1.50 -15.29 -15.01
CA TRP A 387 2.81 -15.64 -14.46
C TRP A 387 3.95 -15.35 -15.47
N PHE A 388 5.20 -15.47 -15.01
CA PHE A 388 6.37 -15.25 -15.85
C PHE A 388 6.44 -16.19 -17.06
N ASP A 389 6.66 -15.64 -18.25
CA ASP A 389 6.78 -16.34 -19.53
C ASP A 389 8.17 -16.98 -19.70
N ILE A 390 8.44 -18.00 -18.87
CA ILE A 390 9.72 -18.72 -18.87
C ILE A 390 9.83 -19.62 -20.09
N VAL A 391 8.76 -20.34 -20.41
CA VAL A 391 8.65 -21.16 -21.62
C VAL A 391 7.71 -20.44 -22.59
N PRO A 392 8.20 -19.93 -23.73
CA PRO A 392 7.33 -19.36 -24.75
C PRO A 392 6.35 -20.43 -25.24
N GLU A 393 5.09 -20.06 -25.49
CA GLU A 393 4.06 -20.99 -25.99
C GLU A 393 4.52 -21.74 -27.25
N SER A 394 5.24 -21.05 -28.14
CA SER A 394 5.81 -21.62 -29.37
C SER A 394 6.87 -22.70 -29.14
N GLN A 395 7.44 -22.80 -27.93
CA GLN A 395 8.47 -23.77 -27.57
C GLN A 395 7.97 -24.87 -26.63
N GLY A 396 6.66 -24.94 -26.35
CA GLY A 396 6.07 -25.94 -25.44
C GLY A 396 6.44 -27.39 -25.81
N ASN A 397 6.40 -27.73 -27.10
CA ASN A 397 6.78 -29.07 -27.59
C ASN A 397 8.28 -29.35 -27.39
N TYR A 398 9.13 -28.34 -27.56
CA TYR A 398 10.57 -28.48 -27.33
C TYR A 398 10.91 -28.63 -25.85
N PHE A 399 10.15 -27.98 -24.97
CA PHE A 399 10.27 -28.14 -23.52
C PHE A 399 9.87 -29.56 -23.08
N GLN A 400 8.72 -30.06 -23.54
CA GLN A 400 8.26 -31.42 -23.20
C GLN A 400 9.21 -32.52 -23.71
N ASN A 401 9.82 -32.34 -24.88
CA ASN A 401 10.74 -33.34 -25.43
C ASN A 401 12.11 -33.39 -24.71
N ASN A 402 12.50 -32.32 -24.01
CA ASN A 402 13.82 -32.21 -23.39
C ASN A 402 13.82 -32.38 -21.86
N TYR A 403 12.64 -32.49 -21.25
CA TYR A 403 12.49 -32.61 -19.81
C TYR A 403 11.54 -33.76 -19.45
N SER A 404 11.96 -34.60 -18.51
CA SER A 404 11.10 -35.65 -17.94
C SER A 404 10.21 -35.06 -16.85
N LYS A 405 8.90 -35.25 -16.97
CA LYS A 405 7.88 -34.85 -15.98
C LYS A 405 7.79 -35.92 -14.87
N THR A 406 8.08 -35.53 -13.63
CA THR A 406 7.89 -36.38 -12.44
C THR A 406 6.90 -35.70 -11.50
N LYS A 407 5.86 -36.41 -11.05
CA LYS A 407 4.92 -35.86 -10.06
C LYS A 407 5.59 -35.88 -8.69
N LEU A 408 5.61 -34.73 -8.01
CA LEU A 408 6.03 -34.63 -6.62
C LEU A 408 4.83 -34.87 -5.69
N PRO A 409 5.04 -35.37 -4.46
CA PRO A 409 3.99 -35.39 -3.46
C PRO A 409 3.47 -33.97 -3.21
N SER A 410 2.17 -33.84 -2.96
CA SER A 410 1.56 -32.58 -2.58
C SER A 410 2.22 -32.05 -1.30
N LEU A 411 2.53 -30.76 -1.29
CA LEU A 411 2.85 -30.05 -0.06
C LEU A 411 1.51 -29.78 0.64
N GLU A 412 1.20 -30.61 1.64
CA GLU A 412 0.01 -30.56 2.51
C GLU A 412 -1.31 -31.07 1.89
N ASP A 413 -2.16 -31.67 2.75
CA ASP A 413 -3.34 -32.50 2.40
C ASP A 413 -4.55 -31.71 1.86
N ASP A 414 -4.51 -30.37 1.83
CA ASP A 414 -5.69 -29.53 1.56
C ASP A 414 -5.67 -28.81 0.20
N GLN A 415 -4.67 -29.06 -0.65
CA GLN A 415 -4.59 -28.39 -1.96
C GLN A 415 -4.50 -29.42 -3.07
N ASN A 416 -5.52 -29.46 -3.93
CA ASN A 416 -5.59 -30.20 -5.20
C ASN A 416 -4.55 -29.70 -6.24
N LEU A 417 -3.36 -29.30 -5.80
CA LEU A 417 -2.31 -28.76 -6.64
C LEU A 417 -1.46 -29.88 -7.23
N LEU A 418 -1.35 -29.86 -8.55
CA LEU A 418 -0.50 -30.80 -9.27
C LEU A 418 0.92 -30.25 -9.37
N ILE A 419 1.81 -30.75 -8.51
CA ILE A 419 3.22 -30.36 -8.50
C ILE A 419 4.04 -31.33 -9.35
N TYR A 420 4.78 -30.78 -10.30
CA TYR A 420 5.63 -31.53 -11.21
C TYR A 420 7.06 -31.01 -11.16
N HIS A 421 8.02 -31.93 -10.99
CA HIS A 421 9.43 -31.64 -11.18
C HIS A 421 9.86 -32.06 -12.59
N TYR A 422 10.50 -31.13 -13.29
CA TYR A 422 10.99 -31.30 -14.65
C TYR A 422 12.51 -31.43 -14.62
N LYS A 423 13.00 -32.66 -14.74
CA LYS A 423 14.43 -32.93 -14.84
C LYS A 423 14.88 -32.87 -16.30
N ARG A 424 15.96 -32.15 -16.55
CA ARG A 424 16.54 -32.02 -17.88
C ARG A 424 17.11 -33.36 -18.37
N MET A 425 16.70 -33.79 -19.55
CA MET A 425 17.10 -35.07 -20.16
C MET A 425 18.26 -34.92 -21.16
N THR A 426 18.35 -33.78 -21.86
CA THR A 426 19.34 -33.55 -22.92
C THR A 426 20.21 -32.30 -22.66
N LYS A 427 21.43 -32.28 -23.19
CA LYS A 427 22.31 -31.10 -23.24
C LYS A 427 21.80 -30.08 -24.27
N SER A 428 20.59 -29.56 -24.10
CA SER A 428 20.10 -28.45 -24.94
C SER A 428 21.00 -27.20 -24.80
N LYS A 429 20.97 -26.25 -25.74
CA LYS A 429 21.72 -24.98 -25.58
C LYS A 429 21.03 -23.99 -24.63
N ILE A 430 19.72 -24.16 -24.42
CA ILE A 430 18.88 -23.25 -23.64
C ILE A 430 18.70 -23.82 -22.23
N SER A 431 19.24 -23.11 -21.23
CA SER A 431 18.99 -23.44 -19.82
C SER A 431 17.76 -22.65 -19.34
N TYR A 432 16.57 -23.28 -19.39
CA TYR A 432 15.35 -22.66 -18.85
C TYR A 432 15.48 -22.33 -17.36
N LYS A 433 16.32 -23.07 -16.61
CA LYS A 433 16.69 -22.75 -15.23
C LYS A 433 17.38 -21.39 -15.11
N GLN A 434 18.34 -21.07 -16.00
CA GLN A 434 18.98 -19.75 -16.00
C GLN A 434 17.99 -18.65 -16.38
N LYS A 435 17.10 -18.89 -17.35
CA LYS A 435 16.06 -17.93 -17.73
C LYS A 435 15.08 -17.67 -16.58
N LEU A 436 14.68 -18.72 -15.85
CA LEU A 436 13.84 -18.63 -14.65
C LEU A 436 14.49 -17.73 -13.58
N TRP A 437 15.75 -17.97 -13.23
CA TRP A 437 16.46 -17.12 -12.26
C TRP A 437 16.64 -15.69 -12.76
N LYS A 438 16.85 -15.49 -14.07
CA LYS A 438 16.93 -14.15 -14.65
C LYS A 438 15.59 -13.39 -14.55
N ASN A 439 14.46 -14.08 -14.73
CA ASN A 439 13.14 -13.46 -14.64
C ASN A 439 12.73 -13.16 -13.18
N LEU A 440 13.04 -14.06 -12.24
CA LEU A 440 12.80 -13.82 -10.82
C LEU A 440 13.71 -12.73 -10.25
N GLY A 441 14.89 -12.53 -10.86
CA GLY A 441 15.83 -11.50 -10.42
C GLY A 441 16.34 -11.79 -9.00
N ALA A 442 16.02 -10.89 -8.07
CA ALA A 442 16.41 -10.99 -6.66
C ALA A 442 15.35 -11.63 -5.75
N LEU A 443 14.20 -12.03 -6.32
CA LEU A 443 13.10 -12.60 -5.55
C LEU A 443 13.51 -13.96 -4.94
N ASN A 444 13.41 -14.02 -3.61
CA ASN A 444 13.74 -15.20 -2.82
C ASN A 444 12.53 -15.79 -2.11
N ARG A 445 11.55 -14.97 -1.72
CA ARG A 445 10.34 -15.40 -1.03
C ARG A 445 9.11 -14.95 -1.79
N ILE A 446 8.22 -15.87 -2.10
CA ILE A 446 6.98 -15.60 -2.82
C ILE A 446 5.82 -16.20 -2.05
N ASN A 447 4.88 -15.37 -1.62
CA ASN A 447 3.68 -15.83 -0.94
C ASN A 447 2.48 -15.56 -1.85
N ILE A 448 1.81 -16.61 -2.28
CA ILE A 448 0.63 -16.54 -3.13
C ILE A 448 -0.58 -17.03 -2.32
N ARG A 449 -1.59 -16.17 -2.16
CA ARG A 449 -2.78 -16.46 -1.36
C ARG A 449 -4.04 -16.05 -2.11
N HIS A 450 -5.00 -16.97 -2.23
CA HIS A 450 -6.31 -16.72 -2.85
C HIS A 450 -6.19 -16.09 -4.24
N ILE A 451 -5.85 -16.91 -5.23
CA ILE A 451 -5.90 -16.48 -6.63
C ILE A 451 -7.10 -17.15 -7.30
N SER A 452 -7.93 -16.37 -7.99
CA SER A 452 -9.13 -16.91 -8.67
C SER A 452 -8.80 -17.55 -10.01
N ASP A 453 -7.91 -16.96 -10.79
CA ASP A 453 -7.51 -17.47 -12.10
C ASP A 453 -6.03 -17.20 -12.43
N ILE A 454 -5.39 -18.16 -13.09
CA ILE A 454 -4.01 -18.07 -13.58
C ILE A 454 -4.05 -18.31 -15.08
N LEU A 455 -3.81 -17.25 -15.87
CA LEU A 455 -4.04 -17.25 -17.31
C LEU A 455 -3.17 -18.26 -18.08
N THR A 456 -1.98 -18.54 -17.58
CA THR A 456 -1.07 -19.53 -18.17
C THR A 456 -1.44 -20.97 -17.80
N GLY A 457 -2.33 -21.17 -16.81
CA GLY A 457 -2.62 -22.46 -16.17
C GLY A 457 -1.43 -23.09 -15.45
N ARG A 458 -0.26 -22.42 -15.44
CA ARG A 458 1.00 -22.95 -14.94
C ARG A 458 1.81 -21.91 -14.18
N ILE A 459 2.30 -22.31 -13.02
CA ILE A 459 3.27 -21.54 -12.22
C ILE A 459 4.61 -22.26 -12.32
N ILE A 460 5.60 -21.64 -12.97
CA ILE A 460 6.96 -22.20 -13.08
C ILE A 460 7.85 -21.57 -12.01
N ILE A 461 8.47 -22.38 -11.16
CA ILE A 461 9.27 -21.97 -10.01
C ILE A 461 10.56 -22.81 -9.84
N PRO A 462 11.58 -22.31 -9.13
CA PRO A 462 12.79 -23.08 -8.87
C PRO A 462 12.53 -24.13 -7.78
N LEU A 463 12.99 -25.37 -7.99
CA LEU A 463 12.81 -26.43 -7.00
C LEU A 463 13.41 -26.06 -5.62
N THR A 464 14.54 -25.33 -5.62
CA THR A 464 15.25 -24.92 -4.39
C THR A 464 14.42 -23.99 -3.51
N LEU A 465 13.65 -23.07 -4.11
CA LEU A 465 12.81 -22.14 -3.35
C LEU A 465 11.57 -22.84 -2.79
N LEU A 466 11.05 -23.84 -3.50
CA LEU A 466 9.93 -24.64 -3.02
C LEU A 466 10.36 -25.57 -1.87
N SER A 467 11.50 -26.26 -2.00
CA SER A 467 12.00 -27.19 -0.97
C SER A 467 12.34 -26.51 0.35
N GLU A 468 12.74 -25.24 0.32
CA GLU A 468 13.05 -24.45 1.51
C GLU A 468 11.83 -23.69 2.06
N GLN A 469 10.61 -23.99 1.59
CA GLN A 469 9.36 -23.30 1.98
C GLN A 469 9.41 -21.77 1.78
N ARG A 470 10.25 -21.28 0.87
CA ARG A 470 10.31 -19.86 0.52
C ARG A 470 9.21 -19.46 -0.45
N ILE A 471 8.63 -20.43 -1.15
CA ILE A 471 7.41 -20.23 -1.95
C ILE A 471 6.26 -20.89 -1.21
N THR A 472 5.29 -20.08 -0.78
CA THR A 472 4.06 -20.56 -0.14
C THR A 472 2.89 -20.31 -1.08
N LEU A 473 2.07 -21.35 -1.29
CA LEU A 473 0.90 -21.32 -2.14
C LEU A 473 -0.29 -21.70 -1.28
N CYS A 474 -1.30 -20.84 -1.22
CA CYS A 474 -2.53 -21.07 -0.46
C CYS A 474 -3.73 -20.71 -1.32
N ALA A 475 -4.72 -21.61 -1.41
CA ALA A 475 -5.97 -21.39 -2.15
C ALA A 475 -5.73 -20.91 -3.61
N CYS A 476 -5.01 -21.72 -4.37
CA CYS A 476 -4.87 -21.55 -5.82
C CYS A 476 -5.97 -22.36 -6.56
N PRO A 477 -6.30 -22.01 -7.82
CA PRO A 477 -7.30 -22.72 -8.61
C PRO A 477 -6.92 -24.20 -8.81
N GLU A 478 -7.89 -25.11 -8.77
CA GLU A 478 -7.67 -26.57 -8.85
C GLU A 478 -6.94 -27.01 -10.13
N ASN A 479 -7.10 -26.27 -11.23
CA ASN A 479 -6.51 -26.59 -12.53
C ASN A 479 -5.05 -26.09 -12.68
N THR A 480 -4.44 -25.57 -11.61
CA THR A 480 -3.11 -24.97 -11.67
C THR A 480 -2.02 -26.05 -11.61
N GLU A 481 -1.20 -26.15 -12.65
CA GLU A 481 0.01 -26.98 -12.61
C GLU A 481 1.19 -26.17 -12.05
N ILE A 482 1.84 -26.68 -11.00
CA ILE A 482 3.08 -26.10 -10.49
C ILE A 482 4.25 -26.87 -11.10
N VAL A 483 5.11 -26.14 -11.81
CA VAL A 483 6.23 -26.69 -12.57
C VAL A 483 7.54 -26.27 -11.91
N CYS A 484 8.26 -27.23 -11.34
CA CYS A 484 9.55 -27.03 -10.70
C CYS A 484 10.71 -27.37 -11.64
N LEU A 485 11.67 -26.44 -11.78
CA LEU A 485 12.88 -26.57 -12.61
C LEU A 485 14.20 -26.54 -11.84
#